data_AF-A0A956Y3G9-F1
#
_entry.id   AF-A0A956Y3G9-F1
#
_cell.length_a   1.000
_cell.length_b   1.000
_cell.length_c   1.000
_cell.angle_alpha   90.00
_cell.angle_beta   90.00
_cell.angle_gamma   90.00
#
_symmetry.space_group_name_H-M   'P 1'
#
loop_
_entity.id
_entity.type
_entity.pdbx_description
1 polymer ?
#
loop_
_entity_poly.entity_id
_entity_poly.type
_entity_poly.pdbx_seq_one_letter_code
_entity_poly.pdbx_strand_id
1 'polypeptide(L)'
;FAAGDAYVGAEVYGDVGAELNLFEGDANFQGEVGAFIGAKAEGSIGYENEFFTIAAEGAVSYGAGAEGKAIIGLDDGVFVADMGILASAGVGGGAGLKFRLDIPKTADYLVDVGEAGVDMFIDGANDYFDMIF
;
A
#
# COMPACT_ATOMS: atom_id res chain seq x y z
N PHE A 1 4.29 -0.35 13.74
CA PHE A 1 4.37 -1.83 13.82
C PHE A 1 5.45 -2.34 12.88
N ALA A 2 5.88 -3.58 13.07
CA ALA A 2 6.78 -4.28 12.16
C ALA A 2 6.39 -5.76 12.10
N ALA A 3 6.40 -6.34 10.91
CA ALA A 3 6.10 -7.75 10.67
C ALA A 3 7.04 -8.30 9.60
N GLY A 4 7.22 -9.61 9.58
CA GLY A 4 8.01 -10.26 8.56
C GLY A 4 7.73 -11.75 8.49
N ASP A 5 7.71 -12.25 7.27
CA ASP A 5 7.34 -13.61 6.91
C ASP A 5 8.31 -14.14 5.86
N ALA A 6 8.53 -15.46 5.86
CA ALA A 6 9.36 -16.12 4.87
C ALA A 6 8.73 -17.43 4.43
N TYR A 7 8.77 -17.71 3.13
CA TYR A 7 8.22 -18.94 2.58
C TYR A 7 9.05 -19.47 1.41
N VAL A 8 8.86 -20.75 1.10
CA VAL A 8 9.46 -21.43 -0.04
C VAL A 8 8.34 -22.18 -0.76
N GLY A 9 8.17 -21.93 -2.05
CA GLY A 9 7.06 -22.52 -2.79
C GLY A 9 7.02 -22.14 -4.26
N ALA A 10 5.94 -22.57 -4.90
CA ALA A 10 5.56 -22.12 -6.23
C ALA A 10 4.08 -21.72 -6.19
N GLU A 11 3.76 -20.55 -6.70
CA GLU A 11 2.41 -20.02 -6.75
C GLU A 11 2.15 -19.32 -8.09
N VAL A 12 0.89 -19.39 -8.51
CA VAL A 12 0.36 -18.61 -9.63
C VAL A 12 -1.01 -18.16 -9.20
N TYR A 13 -1.25 -16.86 -9.24
CA TYR A 13 -2.51 -16.26 -8.86
C TYR A 13 -2.84 -15.10 -9.80
N GLY A 14 -4.12 -14.81 -9.92
CA GLY A 14 -4.66 -13.77 -10.77
C GLY A 14 -6.06 -13.46 -10.31
N ASP A 15 -6.24 -12.27 -9.75
CA ASP A 15 -7.51 -11.76 -9.30
C ASP A 15 -7.67 -10.34 -9.82
N VAL A 16 -8.78 -10.08 -10.51
CA VAL A 16 -9.16 -8.74 -10.93
C VAL A 16 -10.61 -8.56 -10.55
N GLY A 17 -10.86 -7.60 -9.66
CA GLY A 17 -12.16 -7.32 -9.11
C GLY A 17 -12.45 -5.83 -9.17
N ALA A 18 -13.70 -5.51 -9.45
CA ALA A 18 -14.26 -4.19 -9.21
C ALA A 18 -15.57 -4.37 -8.45
N GLU A 19 -15.65 -3.79 -7.27
CA GLU A 19 -16.84 -3.77 -6.44
C GLU A 19 -17.34 -2.33 -6.34
N LEU A 20 -18.61 -2.13 -6.67
CA LEU A 20 -19.26 -0.82 -6.62
C LEU A 20 -20.57 -0.97 -5.86
N ASN A 21 -20.61 -0.46 -4.64
CA ASN A 21 -21.80 -0.43 -3.82
C ASN A 21 -22.26 1.02 -3.61
N LEU A 22 -23.14 1.49 -4.49
CA LEU A 22 -23.62 2.87 -4.49
C LEU A 22 -24.50 3.23 -3.27
N PHE A 23 -25.02 2.23 -2.54
CA PHE A 23 -25.85 2.46 -1.37
C PHE A 23 -25.02 2.71 -0.11
N GLU A 24 -23.88 2.06 -0.01
CA GLU A 24 -22.91 2.21 1.09
C GLU A 24 -21.82 3.25 0.76
N GLY A 25 -21.69 3.62 -0.52
CA GLY A 25 -20.69 4.58 -0.99
C GLY A 25 -19.35 3.92 -1.32
N ASP A 26 -19.34 2.59 -1.38
CA ASP A 26 -18.12 1.82 -1.54
C ASP A 26 -17.77 1.63 -3.00
N ALA A 27 -16.48 1.78 -3.29
CA ALA A 27 -15.92 1.54 -4.61
C ALA A 27 -14.53 0.94 -4.42
N ASN A 28 -14.35 -0.32 -4.78
CA ASN A 28 -13.09 -1.02 -4.66
C ASN A 28 -12.66 -1.55 -6.03
N PHE A 29 -11.42 -1.27 -6.40
CA PHE A 29 -10.76 -1.82 -7.57
C PHE A 29 -9.52 -2.59 -7.10
N GLN A 30 -9.50 -3.89 -7.36
CA GLN A 30 -8.36 -4.74 -7.07
C GLN A 30 -7.85 -5.41 -8.34
N GLY A 31 -6.54 -5.39 -8.48
CA GLY A 31 -5.82 -6.12 -9.51
C GLY A 31 -4.58 -6.74 -8.88
N GLU A 32 -4.54 -8.05 -8.85
CA GLU A 32 -3.44 -8.82 -8.31
C GLU A 32 -3.09 -9.93 -9.30
N VAL A 33 -1.84 -9.98 -9.72
CA VAL A 33 -1.37 -11.01 -10.66
C VAL A 33 0.06 -11.38 -10.29
N GLY A 34 0.31 -12.67 -10.21
CA GLY A 34 1.61 -13.15 -9.81
C GLY A 34 1.88 -14.57 -10.27
N ALA A 35 3.14 -14.82 -10.58
CA ALA A 35 3.68 -16.16 -10.69
C ALA A 35 5.06 -16.15 -10.06
N PHE A 36 5.28 -16.99 -9.07
CA PHE A 36 6.55 -17.08 -8.36
C PHE A 36 6.93 -18.55 -8.11
N ILE A 37 8.20 -18.88 -8.30
CA ILE A 37 8.78 -20.14 -7.86
C ILE A 37 10.14 -19.88 -7.20
N GLY A 38 10.25 -20.24 -5.93
CA GLY A 38 11.48 -20.03 -5.17
C GLY A 38 11.25 -19.84 -3.68
N ALA A 39 12.15 -19.10 -3.05
CA ALA A 39 12.06 -18.66 -1.67
C ALA A 39 11.85 -17.13 -1.63
N LYS A 40 10.91 -16.65 -0.83
CA LYS A 40 10.69 -15.22 -0.60
C LYS A 40 10.69 -14.92 0.89
N ALA A 41 11.24 -13.77 1.26
CA ALA A 41 11.06 -13.17 2.57
C ALA A 41 10.47 -11.77 2.37
N GLU A 42 9.40 -11.49 3.09
CA GLU A 42 8.69 -10.21 3.09
C GLU A 42 8.82 -9.59 4.47
N GLY A 43 8.93 -8.27 4.51
CA GLY A 43 8.93 -7.49 5.73
C GLY A 43 8.09 -6.25 5.52
N SER A 44 7.37 -5.83 6.55
CA SER A 44 6.65 -4.56 6.55
C SER A 44 7.04 -3.76 7.78
N ILE A 45 7.18 -2.45 7.58
CA ILE A 45 7.30 -1.48 8.64
C ILE A 45 6.24 -0.42 8.42
N GLY A 46 5.52 -0.07 9.47
CA GLY A 46 4.46 0.92 9.33
C GLY A 46 4.19 1.70 10.60
N TYR A 47 3.48 2.80 10.40
CA TYR A 47 2.89 3.61 11.43
C TYR A 47 1.37 3.45 11.37
N GLU A 48 0.76 3.28 12.53
CA GLU A 48 -0.69 3.17 12.67
C GLU A 48 -1.12 4.08 13.82
N ASN A 49 -2.15 4.89 13.56
CA ASN A 49 -2.90 5.58 14.59
C ASN A 49 -4.40 5.36 14.35
N GLU A 50 -5.24 6.05 15.12
CA GLU A 50 -6.69 5.92 15.03
C GLU A 50 -7.33 6.46 13.74
N PHE A 51 -6.58 7.23 12.94
CA PHE A 51 -7.07 7.92 11.74
C PHE A 51 -6.53 7.30 10.44
N PHE A 52 -5.27 6.86 10.45
CA PHE A 52 -4.58 6.36 9.27
C PHE A 52 -3.53 5.31 9.60
N THR A 53 -3.23 4.49 8.59
CA THR A 53 -2.16 3.52 8.59
C THR A 53 -1.30 3.75 7.35
N ILE A 54 0.01 3.82 7.54
CA ILE A 54 1.00 3.86 6.45
C ILE A 54 1.97 2.73 6.70
N ALA A 55 2.15 1.85 5.72
CA ALA A 55 3.16 0.81 5.77
C ALA A 55 4.00 0.80 4.49
N ALA A 56 5.30 0.62 4.67
CA ALA A 56 6.22 0.28 3.61
C ALA A 56 6.53 -1.22 3.71
N GLU A 57 6.46 -1.89 2.57
CA GLU A 57 6.73 -3.31 2.44
C GLU A 57 7.99 -3.48 1.61
N GLY A 58 8.86 -4.38 2.05
CA GLY A 58 10.07 -4.77 1.35
C GLY A 58 10.09 -6.28 1.25
N ALA A 59 10.46 -6.79 0.09
CA ALA A 59 10.56 -8.22 -0.14
C ALA A 59 11.88 -8.54 -0.83
N VAL A 60 12.46 -9.67 -0.46
CA VAL A 60 13.63 -10.25 -1.11
C VAL A 60 13.30 -11.67 -1.51
N SER A 61 13.71 -12.06 -2.71
CA SER A 61 13.38 -13.37 -3.24
C SER A 61 14.55 -14.02 -3.95
N TYR A 62 14.57 -15.34 -3.90
CA TYR A 62 15.49 -16.19 -4.63
C TYR A 62 14.68 -17.19 -5.45
N GLY A 63 14.67 -17.02 -6.76
CA GLY A 63 13.79 -17.77 -7.65
C GLY A 63 13.56 -17.06 -8.98
N ALA A 64 12.49 -17.47 -9.66
CA ALA A 64 12.02 -16.81 -10.87
C ALA A 64 10.53 -16.48 -10.69
N GLY A 65 10.17 -15.23 -10.96
CA GLY A 65 8.79 -14.81 -10.84
C GLY A 65 8.60 -13.31 -10.90
N ALA A 66 7.36 -12.92 -11.14
CA ALA A 66 6.93 -11.53 -11.04
C ALA A 66 5.54 -11.50 -10.41
N GLU A 67 5.34 -10.58 -9.49
CA GLU A 67 4.11 -10.35 -8.75
C GLU A 67 3.82 -8.86 -8.81
N GLY A 68 2.58 -8.51 -9.10
CA GLY A 68 2.08 -7.14 -9.14
C GLY A 68 0.75 -7.08 -8.44
N LYS A 69 0.61 -6.12 -7.54
CA LYS A 69 -0.59 -5.86 -6.78
C LYS A 69 -0.91 -4.38 -6.84
N ALA A 70 -2.16 -4.07 -7.16
CA ALA A 70 -2.72 -2.73 -7.09
C ALA A 70 -4.16 -2.84 -6.60
N ILE A 71 -4.40 -2.39 -5.38
CA ILE A 71 -5.72 -2.28 -4.77
C ILE A 71 -5.94 -0.81 -4.45
N ILE A 72 -7.04 -0.25 -4.93
CA ILE A 72 -7.48 1.10 -4.61
C ILE A 72 -8.98 1.03 -4.35
N GLY A 73 -9.40 1.45 -3.17
CA GLY A 73 -10.82 1.44 -2.85
C GLY A 73 -11.21 2.38 -1.72
N LEU A 74 -12.52 2.55 -1.60
CA LEU A 74 -13.23 3.19 -0.53
C LEU A 74 -14.24 2.19 0.01
N ASP A 75 -14.19 1.90 1.30
CA ASP A 75 -15.04 0.93 2.00
C ASP A 75 -15.47 1.51 3.35
N ASP A 76 -16.75 1.80 3.51
CA ASP A 76 -17.38 2.44 4.67
C ASP A 76 -16.66 3.73 5.09
N GLY A 77 -16.32 4.55 4.09
CA GLY A 77 -15.55 5.78 4.27
C GLY A 77 -14.06 5.57 4.57
N VAL A 78 -13.55 4.34 4.60
CA VAL A 78 -12.12 4.06 4.73
C VAL A 78 -11.50 3.94 3.34
N PHE A 79 -10.64 4.88 2.98
CA PHE A 79 -9.85 4.80 1.77
C PHE A 79 -8.67 3.85 1.97
N VAL A 80 -8.47 2.94 1.03
CA VAL A 80 -7.39 1.95 1.02
C VAL A 80 -6.67 2.04 -0.31
N ALA A 81 -5.35 2.16 -0.25
CA ALA A 81 -4.47 2.02 -1.40
C ALA A 81 -3.31 1.08 -1.04
N ASP A 82 -3.17 0.00 -1.77
CA ASP A 82 -2.10 -1.00 -1.60
C ASP A 82 -1.50 -1.28 -2.96
N MET A 83 -0.23 -0.90 -3.13
CA MET A 83 0.50 -1.11 -4.37
C MET A 83 1.79 -1.83 -4.05
N GLY A 84 2.08 -2.91 -4.79
CA GLY A 84 3.28 -3.70 -4.60
C GLY A 84 3.76 -4.28 -5.91
N ILE A 85 5.07 -4.32 -6.09
CA ILE A 85 5.71 -5.05 -7.17
C ILE A 85 6.83 -5.90 -6.60
N LEU A 86 6.97 -7.11 -7.15
CA LEU A 86 8.10 -7.97 -6.90
C LEU A 86 8.51 -8.61 -8.22
N ALA A 87 9.81 -8.63 -8.49
CA ALA A 87 10.34 -9.34 -9.64
C ALA A 87 11.66 -10.04 -9.27
N SER A 88 11.85 -11.24 -9.80
CA SER A 88 13.04 -12.04 -9.55
C SER A 88 13.39 -12.94 -10.74
N ALA A 89 14.69 -13.06 -10.99
CA ALA A 89 15.29 -14.04 -11.87
C ALA A 89 16.68 -14.39 -11.31
N GLY A 90 16.74 -15.40 -10.45
CA GLY A 90 17.88 -15.64 -9.56
C GLY A 90 17.64 -14.96 -8.22
N VAL A 91 18.27 -13.81 -7.97
CA VAL A 91 18.02 -12.98 -6.77
C VAL A 91 17.22 -11.76 -7.20
N GLY A 92 16.10 -11.51 -6.52
CA GLY A 92 15.23 -10.37 -6.79
C GLY A 92 14.76 -9.70 -5.50
N GLY A 93 13.96 -8.67 -5.69
CA GLY A 93 13.35 -7.93 -4.61
C GLY A 93 12.10 -7.21 -5.08
N GLY A 94 11.32 -6.80 -4.11
CA GLY A 94 10.08 -6.06 -4.31
C GLY A 94 9.94 -4.99 -3.26
N ALA A 95 9.12 -4.00 -3.59
CA ALA A 95 8.70 -2.98 -2.65
C ALA A 95 7.19 -2.75 -2.82
N GLY A 96 6.54 -2.42 -1.73
CA GLY A 96 5.14 -2.06 -1.70
C GLY A 96 4.87 -0.92 -0.73
N LEU A 97 3.74 -0.25 -0.96
CA LEU A 97 3.22 0.80 -0.11
C LEU A 97 1.76 0.50 0.18
N LYS A 98 1.42 0.51 1.47
CA LYS A 98 0.05 0.39 1.97
C LYS A 98 -0.34 1.68 2.66
N PHE A 99 -1.45 2.24 2.23
CA PHE A 99 -2.07 3.43 2.79
C PHE A 99 -3.51 3.10 3.13
N ARG A 100 -3.91 3.39 4.36
CA ARG A 100 -5.29 3.29 4.84
C ARG A 100 -5.65 4.58 5.55
N LEU A 101 -6.79 5.16 5.20
CA LEU A 101 -7.25 6.44 5.74
C LEU A 101 -8.74 6.34 6.06
N ASP A 102 -9.09 6.50 7.32
CA ASP A 102 -10.49 6.56 7.76
C ASP A 102 -11.01 7.97 7.49
N ILE A 103 -11.72 8.19 6.38
CA ILE A 103 -12.17 9.53 5.97
C ILE A 103 -13.14 10.13 7.00
N PRO A 104 -14.16 9.43 7.53
CA PRO A 104 -15.05 10.00 8.53
C PRO A 104 -14.31 10.55 9.75
N LYS A 105 -13.38 9.75 10.33
CA LYS A 105 -12.62 10.19 11.50
C LYS A 105 -11.58 11.25 11.15
N THR A 106 -10.97 11.15 9.97
CA THR A 106 -9.94 12.11 9.55
C THR A 106 -10.54 13.43 9.10
N ALA A 107 -11.77 13.45 8.56
CA ALA A 107 -12.48 14.67 8.19
C ALA A 107 -12.83 15.49 9.43
N ASP A 108 -13.30 14.86 10.50
CA ASP A 108 -13.53 15.54 11.77
C ASP A 108 -12.22 16.12 12.35
N TYR A 109 -11.11 15.38 12.24
CA TYR A 109 -9.79 15.86 12.67
C TYR A 109 -9.21 16.95 11.75
N LEU A 110 -9.36 16.85 10.43
CA LEU A 110 -8.90 17.83 9.45
C LEU A 110 -9.80 19.07 9.40
N VAL A 111 -11.04 19.03 9.87
CA VAL A 111 -11.81 20.26 10.07
C VAL A 111 -11.28 21.02 11.29
N ASP A 112 -10.78 20.32 12.31
CA ASP A 112 -10.14 20.94 13.48
C ASP A 112 -8.65 21.28 13.28
N VAL A 113 -7.93 20.59 12.37
CA VAL A 113 -6.47 20.73 12.14
C VAL A 113 -6.13 21.24 10.73
N GLY A 114 -7.06 21.25 9.79
CA GLY A 114 -6.82 21.47 8.35
C GLY A 114 -6.44 22.88 7.94
N GLU A 115 -6.65 23.89 8.77
CA GLU A 115 -5.98 25.19 8.56
C GLU A 115 -4.47 25.13 8.86
N ALA A 116 -3.99 24.15 9.64
CA ALA A 116 -2.57 24.02 10.01
C ALA A 116 -1.83 22.89 9.25
N GLY A 117 -2.53 21.80 8.89
CA GLY A 117 -1.90 20.59 8.33
C GLY A 117 -1.64 20.61 6.82
N VAL A 118 -2.49 21.29 6.05
CA VAL A 118 -2.35 21.36 4.57
C VAL A 118 -1.14 22.23 4.19
N ASP A 119 -0.90 23.32 4.91
CA ASP A 119 0.29 24.17 4.71
C ASP A 119 1.59 23.41 5.03
N MET A 120 1.64 22.64 6.13
CA MET A 120 2.84 21.87 6.48
C MET A 120 3.17 20.73 5.49
N PHE A 121 2.17 20.11 4.86
CA PHE A 121 2.40 19.05 3.88
C PHE A 121 2.84 19.61 2.53
N ILE A 122 2.31 20.78 2.12
CA ILE A 122 2.72 21.48 0.90
C ILE A 122 4.13 22.08 1.06
N ASP A 123 4.45 22.68 2.21
CA ASP A 123 5.79 23.19 2.50
C ASP A 123 6.81 22.06 2.65
N GLY A 124 6.47 20.97 3.35
CA GLY A 124 7.34 19.80 3.48
C GLY A 124 7.62 19.08 2.15
N ALA A 125 6.67 19.08 1.22
CA ALA A 125 6.85 18.53 -0.12
C ALA A 125 7.71 19.43 -1.02
N ASN A 126 7.61 20.76 -0.87
CA ASN A 126 8.47 21.72 -1.58
C ASN A 126 9.92 21.66 -1.08
N ASP A 127 10.15 21.57 0.24
CA ASP A 127 11.49 21.47 0.82
C ASP A 127 12.22 20.18 0.39
N TYR A 128 11.48 19.08 0.18
CA TYR A 128 12.07 17.84 -0.34
C TYR A 128 12.44 17.92 -1.83
N PHE A 129 11.74 18.73 -2.61
CA PHE A 129 12.02 18.93 -4.03
C PHE A 129 13.20 19.89 -4.27
N ASP A 130 13.35 20.93 -3.45
CA ASP A 130 14.47 21.89 -3.54
C ASP A 130 15.81 21.31 -3.03
N MET A 131 15.77 20.26 -2.20
CA MET A 131 17.00 19.61 -1.74
C MET A 131 17.62 18.65 -2.78
N ILE A 132 16.86 18.29 -3.83
CA ILE A 132 17.26 17.30 -4.84
C ILE A 132 17.63 17.95 -6.20
N PHE A 133 17.24 19.20 -6.45
CA PHE A 133 17.48 19.91 -7.72
C PHE A 133 18.30 21.19 -7.59
#